data_AF-A0A0M3RFI4-F1
#
_entry.id   AF-A0A0M3RFI4-F1
#
_cell.length_a   1.000
_cell.length_b   1.000
_cell.length_c   1.000
_cell.angle_alpha   90.00
_cell.angle_beta   90.00
_cell.angle_gamma   90.00
#
_symmetry.space_group_name_H-M   'P 1'
#
loop_
_entity.id
_entity.type
_entity.pdbx_description
1 polymer ?
#
loop_
_entity_poly.entity_id
_entity_poly.type
_entity_poly.pdbx_seq_one_letter_code
_entity_poly.pdbx_strand_id
1 'polypeptide(L)'
;MYLDKSRVRKLMDNSADGSYNKFARMLDVDVGQLHKILNSDSNAGPKFLGKLMAFCQDRNINFIDLITTVPTIQSDEAHRVKR
;
A
#
# COMPACT_ATOMS: atom_id res chain seq x y z
N MET A 1 2.06 13.88 -4.89
CA MET A 1 0.98 13.10 -4.26
C MET A 1 1.63 12.04 -3.39
N TYR A 2 1.16 11.89 -2.17
CA TYR A 2 1.65 10.90 -1.21
C TYR A 2 0.65 9.75 -1.10
N LEU A 3 1.14 8.57 -0.78
CA LEU A 3 0.30 7.40 -0.56
C LEU A 3 -0.11 7.33 0.92
N ASP A 4 -1.40 7.22 1.20
CA ASP A 4 -1.86 6.89 2.55
C ASP A 4 -1.62 5.40 2.81
N LYS A 5 -0.44 5.09 3.32
CA LYS A 5 -0.02 3.72 3.61
C LYS A 5 -0.93 3.03 4.62
N SER A 6 -1.60 3.77 5.51
CA SER A 6 -2.53 3.19 6.49
C SER A 6 -3.78 2.63 5.80
N ARG A 7 -4.33 3.39 4.84
CA ARG A 7 -5.47 2.96 4.04
C ARG A 7 -5.10 1.86 3.07
N VAL A 8 -3.90 1.90 2.49
CA VAL A 8 -3.41 0.79 1.65
C VAL A 8 -3.20 -0.49 2.46
N ARG A 9 -2.75 -0.42 3.72
CA ARG A 9 -2.72 -1.59 4.61
C ARG A 9 -4.12 -2.13 4.88
N LYS A 10 -5.09 -1.27 5.21
CA LYS A 10 -6.49 -1.71 5.37
C LYS A 10 -7.03 -2.36 4.09
N LEU A 11 -6.67 -1.82 2.93
CA LEU A 11 -7.04 -2.42 1.64
C LEU A 11 -6.41 -3.80 1.46
N MET A 12 -5.12 -3.96 1.81
CA MET A 12 -4.43 -5.25 1.82
C MET A 12 -5.10 -6.24 2.78
N ASP A 13 -5.47 -5.79 3.98
CA ASP A 13 -6.16 -6.62 4.97
C ASP A 13 -7.49 -7.13 4.42
N ASN A 14 -8.30 -6.26 3.83
CA ASN A 14 -9.62 -6.58 3.30
C ASN A 14 -9.59 -7.43 2.02
N SER A 15 -8.59 -7.24 1.15
CA SER A 15 -8.53 -7.90 -0.16
C SER A 15 -7.64 -9.13 -0.20
N ALA A 16 -6.69 -9.23 0.73
CA ALA A 16 -5.61 -10.21 0.68
C ALA A 16 -5.30 -10.84 2.05
N ASP A 17 -6.20 -10.72 3.03
CA ASP A 17 -6.04 -11.25 4.40
C ASP A 17 -4.73 -10.79 5.06
N GLY A 18 -4.30 -9.55 4.78
CA GLY A 18 -3.05 -8.97 5.28
C GLY A 18 -1.79 -9.55 4.65
N SER A 19 -1.92 -10.40 3.64
CA SER A 19 -0.78 -11.04 2.97
C SER A 19 -0.18 -10.14 1.89
N TYR A 20 1.03 -9.67 2.13
CA TYR A 20 1.84 -8.96 1.12
C TYR A 20 2.00 -9.77 -0.17
N ASN A 21 2.19 -11.09 -0.08
CA ASN A 21 2.33 -11.97 -1.24
C ASN A 21 1.07 -11.99 -2.11
N LYS A 22 -0.10 -12.17 -1.48
CA LYS A 22 -1.38 -12.18 -2.21
C LYS A 22 -1.64 -10.80 -2.81
N PHE A 23 -1.43 -9.74 -2.04
CA PHE A 23 -1.71 -8.38 -2.48
C PHE A 23 -0.78 -7.93 -3.61
N ALA A 24 0.52 -8.22 -3.52
CA ALA A 24 1.47 -7.92 -4.58
C ALA A 24 1.10 -8.63 -5.90
N ARG A 25 0.65 -9.88 -5.84
CA ARG A 25 0.14 -10.61 -7.01
C ARG A 25 -1.12 -9.98 -7.58
N MET A 26 -2.05 -9.55 -6.72
CA MET A 26 -3.28 -8.87 -7.16
C MET A 26 -2.99 -7.52 -7.84
N LEU A 27 -1.96 -6.81 -7.37
CA LEU A 27 -1.51 -5.54 -7.94
C LEU A 27 -0.55 -5.73 -9.14
N ASP A 28 -0.11 -6.95 -9.43
CA ASP A 28 0.93 -7.25 -10.42
C ASP A 28 2.22 -6.43 -10.18
N VAL A 29 2.72 -6.50 -8.94
CA VAL A 29 3.98 -5.86 -8.49
C VAL A 29 4.86 -6.85 -7.74
N ASP A 30 6.14 -6.51 -7.60
CA ASP A 30 7.06 -7.28 -6.76
C ASP A 30 6.73 -7.13 -5.27
N VAL A 31 6.83 -8.23 -4.53
CA VAL A 31 6.56 -8.28 -3.08
C VAL A 31 7.54 -7.40 -2.31
N GLY A 32 8.82 -7.41 -2.69
CA GLY A 32 9.85 -6.57 -2.09
C GLY A 32 9.58 -5.09 -2.34
N GLN A 33 9.14 -4.73 -3.54
CA GLN A 33 8.69 -3.37 -3.86
C GLN A 33 7.51 -2.94 -2.97
N LEU A 34 6.48 -3.79 -2.83
CA LEU A 34 5.32 -3.50 -1.97
C LEU A 34 5.73 -3.33 -0.49
N HIS A 35 6.56 -4.23 0.03
CA HIS A 35 7.08 -4.14 1.40
C HIS A 35 7.84 -2.85 1.64
N LYS A 36 8.72 -2.45 0.71
CA LYS A 36 9.45 -1.18 0.81
C LYS A 36 8.48 -0.01 0.87
N ILE A 37 7.54 0.09 -0.07
CA ILE A 37 6.59 1.21 -0.14
C ILE A 37 5.74 1.34 1.13
N LEU A 38 5.29 0.23 1.72
CA LEU A 38 4.41 0.27 2.88
C LEU A 38 5.15 0.47 4.22
N ASN A 39 6.41 0.04 4.31
CA ASN A 39 7.18 0.01 5.56
C ASN A 39 8.33 1.03 5.63
N SER A 40 8.68 1.72 4.55
CA SER A 40 9.71 2.77 4.58
C SER A 40 9.12 4.13 4.26
N ASP A 41 9.81 5.21 4.58
CA ASP A 41 9.46 6.58 4.16
C ASP A 41 9.61 6.84 2.66
N SER A 42 9.82 5.79 1.85
CA SER A 42 9.90 5.90 0.41
C SER A 42 8.55 6.23 -0.21
N ASN A 43 8.56 7.19 -1.13
CA ASN A 43 7.39 7.51 -1.92
C ASN A 43 7.10 6.40 -2.94
N ALA A 44 5.82 6.11 -3.15
CA ALA A 44 5.38 5.24 -4.22
C ALA A 44 5.66 5.91 -5.58
N GLY A 45 6.44 5.23 -6.42
CA GLY A 45 6.69 5.68 -7.78
C GLY A 45 5.45 5.57 -8.69
N PRO A 46 5.45 6.26 -9.84
CA PRO A 46 4.30 6.31 -10.76
C PRO A 46 3.85 4.93 -11.25
N LYS A 47 4.79 3.98 -11.42
CA LYS A 47 4.48 2.60 -11.82
C LYS A 47 3.61 1.88 -10.79
N PHE A 48 3.93 2.01 -9.50
CA PHE A 48 3.12 1.41 -8.43
C PHE A 48 1.75 2.09 -8.34
N LEU A 49 1.72 3.42 -8.39
CA LEU A 49 0.47 4.19 -8.33
C LEU A 49 -0.47 3.82 -9.47
N GLY A 50 0.04 3.66 -10.70
CA GLY A 50 -0.77 3.22 -11.84
C GLY A 50 -1.35 1.81 -11.65
N LYS A 51 -0.56 0.86 -11.13
CA LYS A 51 -1.03 -0.50 -10.82
C LYS A 51 -2.08 -0.52 -9.72
N LEU A 52 -1.87 0.26 -8.65
CA LEU A 52 -2.83 0.40 -7.57
C LEU A 52 -4.14 1.05 -8.06
N MET A 53 -4.04 2.07 -8.90
CA MET A 53 -5.21 2.72 -9.51
C MET A 53 -6.01 1.74 -10.38
N ALA A 54 -5.34 0.95 -11.22
CA ALA A 54 -6.00 -0.07 -12.04
C ALA A 54 -6.71 -1.11 -11.17
N PHE A 55 -6.04 -1.61 -10.12
CA PHE A 55 -6.66 -2.54 -9.16
C PHE A 55 -7.91 -1.96 -8.49
N CYS A 56 -7.86 -0.68 -8.13
CA CYS A 56 -8.99 0.05 -7.55
C CYS A 56 -10.14 0.19 -8.55
N GLN A 57 -9.86 0.56 -9.79
CA GLN A 57 -10.85 0.67 -10.86
C GLN A 57 -11.57 -0.66 -11.12
N ASP A 58 -10.83 -1.77 -11.20
CA ASP A 58 -11.39 -3.10 -11.42
C ASP A 58 -12.34 -3.56 -10.30
N ARG A 59 -12.25 -2.94 -9.12
CA ARG A 59 -13.02 -3.30 -7.91
C ARG A 59 -13.98 -2.21 -7.45
N ASN A 60 -14.18 -1.16 -8.24
CA ASN A 60 -14.99 0.02 -7.88
C ASN A 60 -14.56 0.66 -6.54
N ILE A 61 -13.26 0.66 -6.25
CA ILE A 61 -12.67 1.30 -5.07
C ILE A 61 -12.22 2.70 -5.47
N ASN A 62 -12.55 3.69 -4.64
CA ASN A 62 -12.13 5.07 -4.89
C ASN A 62 -10.62 5.23 -4.60
N PHE A 63 -9.81 5.33 -5.66
CA PHE A 63 -8.36 5.52 -5.54
C PHE A 63 -7.97 6.84 -4.86
N ILE A 64 -8.80 7.88 -4.99
CA ILE A 64 -8.54 9.19 -4.36
C ILE A 64 -8.48 9.07 -2.83
N ASP A 65 -9.18 8.09 -2.26
CA ASP A 65 -9.12 7.83 -0.83
C ASP A 65 -7.77 7.23 -0.39
N LEU A 66 -6.94 6.73 -1.30
CA LEU A 66 -5.63 6.15 -0.98
C LEU A 66 -4.49 7.14 -1.12
N ILE A 67 -4.76 8.37 -1.56
CA ILE A 67 -3.75 9.40 -1.78
C ILE A 67 -3.97 10.62 -0.91
N THR A 68 -2.89 11.31 -0.59
CA THR A 68 -2.86 12.51 0.25
C THR A 68 -1.98 13.59 -0.37
N THR A 69 -2.32 14.85 -0.11
CA THR A 69 -1.53 16.01 -0.53
C THR A 69 -0.37 16.30 0.42
N VAL A 70 -0.38 15.72 1.61
CA VAL A 70 0.66 15.85 2.65
C VAL A 70 1.43 14.54 2.86
N PRO A 71 2.73 14.60 3.21
CA PRO A 71 3.49 13.41 3.55
C PRO A 71 2.89 12.75 4.79
N THR A 72 2.56 11.47 4.68
CA THR A 72 2.10 10.67 5.83
C THR A 72 3.32 10.25 6.65
N ILE A 73 3.52 10.87 7.81
CA ILE A 73 4.50 10.42 8.81
C ILE A 73 3.88 9.18 9.47
N GLN A 74 4.46 8.00 9.24
CA GLN A 74 4.12 6.82 10.01
C GLN A 74 4.80 6.92 11.38
N SER A 75 4.03 7.18 12.44
CA SER A 75 4.52 6.98 13.81
C SER A 75 4.61 5.48 14.07
N ASP A 76 5.83 4.93 13.98
CA ASP A 76 6.13 3.52 14.26
C ASP A 76 5.91 3.17 15.74
N GLU A 77 4.67 2.87 16.11
CA GLU A 77 4.34 2.06 17.29
C GLU A 77 3.69 0.75 16.83
N ALA A 78 4.51 -0.21 16.39
CA ALA A 78 4.33 -1.67 16.61
C ALA A 78 4.94 -2.54 15.49
N HIS A 79 6.18 -2.99 15.68
CA HIS A 79 6.51 -4.41 15.52
C HIS A 79 7.90 -4.73 16.09
N ARG A 80 8.07 -4.56 17.42
CA ARG A 80 9.12 -5.25 18.18
C ARG A 80 8.52 -6.44 18.91
N VAL A 81 8.03 -7.44 18.16
CA VAL A 81 7.85 -8.78 18.74
C VAL A 81 9.23 -9.42 18.75
N LYS A 82 9.84 -9.37 19.93
CA LYS A 82 11.10 -10.01 20.30
C LYS A 82 11.03 -11.49 19.91
N ARG A 83 12.03 -11.97 19.17
CA ARG A 83 12.51 -13.36 19.29
C ARG A 83 13.70 -13.36 20.22
#